data_AF-A0A537NNC4-F1
#
_entry.id   AF-A0A537NNC4-F1
#
_cell.length_a   1.000
_cell.length_b   1.000
_cell.length_c   1.000
_cell.angle_alpha   90.00
_cell.angle_beta   90.00
_cell.angle_gamma   90.00
#
_symmetry.space_group_name_H-M   'P 1'
#
loop_
_entity.id
_entity.type
_entity.pdbx_description
1 polymer ?
#
loop_
_entity_poly.entity_id
_entity_poly.type
_entity_poly.pdbx_seq_one_letter_code
_entity_poly.pdbx_strand_id
1 'polypeptide(L)'
;MNAISEDLLSLIIGLAIVILALALLAGVDLLGWVVTTGIWTDPTKALAPISKAYAGLGGVGALVATYVALLAVMTAGAVALRADAGRFALAFTAVFWISYICWIAGSYANFAVNTPADMQKFGVSWSLRLTSEGGFVIALILGLIVGNFFPALAAWMHEAIRPELYIKIAIVLLGGFLGIVSAEKLGLATSLMFLGLASIIVAYLIFWAVVYYVARVWFKFSREWAAPLASGISVCGV
;
A
#
# COMPACT_ATOMS: atom_id res chain seq x y z
N MET A 1 -16.06 -15.49 -25.74
CA MET A 1 -14.92 -14.59 -25.43
C MET A 1 -14.29 -15.10 -24.14
N ASN A 2 -13.02 -15.52 -24.20
CA ASN A 2 -12.30 -16.07 -23.04
C ASN A 2 -12.20 -14.99 -21.96
N ALA A 3 -12.50 -15.34 -20.71
CA ALA A 3 -12.33 -14.43 -19.59
C ALA A 3 -10.85 -14.03 -19.49
N ILE A 4 -10.58 -12.74 -19.29
CA ILE A 4 -9.22 -12.25 -19.03
C ILE A 4 -8.77 -12.85 -17.68
N SER A 5 -7.54 -13.37 -17.60
CA SER A 5 -7.00 -13.85 -16.33
C SER A 5 -6.73 -12.68 -15.38
N GLU A 6 -6.81 -12.92 -14.08
CA GLU A 6 -6.51 -11.90 -13.08
C GLU A 6 -5.09 -11.33 -13.23
N ASP A 7 -4.11 -12.19 -13.58
CA ASP A 7 -2.73 -11.77 -13.82
C ASP A 7 -2.63 -10.79 -14.99
N LEU A 8 -3.28 -11.09 -16.11
CA LEU A 8 -3.29 -10.21 -17.29
C LEU A 8 -4.02 -8.90 -16.99
N LEU A 9 -5.13 -8.95 -16.25
CA LEU A 9 -5.88 -7.75 -15.87
C LEU A 9 -5.03 -6.84 -14.96
N SER A 10 -4.38 -7.42 -13.95
CA SER A 10 -3.51 -6.68 -13.02
C SER A 10 -2.35 -6.00 -13.76
N LEU A 11 -1.76 -6.69 -14.74
CA LEU A 11 -0.72 -6.15 -15.61
C LEU A 11 -1.23 -4.98 -16.45
N ILE A 12 -2.39 -5.13 -17.09
CA ILE A 12 -2.99 -4.08 -17.93
C ILE A 12 -3.26 -2.83 -17.08
N ILE A 13 -3.89 -2.98 -15.91
CA ILE A 13 -4.21 -1.85 -15.03
C ILE A 13 -2.93 -1.17 -14.54
N GLY A 14 -1.96 -1.96 -14.05
CA GLY A 14 -0.68 -1.42 -13.58
C GLY A 14 0.08 -0.68 -14.67
N LEU A 15 0.22 -1.26 -15.87
CA LEU A 15 0.88 -0.62 -17.01
C LEU A 15 0.15 0.64 -17.48
N ALA A 16 -1.18 0.63 -17.50
CA ALA A 16 -1.95 1.81 -17.86
C ALA A 16 -1.64 2.99 -16.92
N ILE A 17 -1.58 2.76 -15.61
CA ILE A 17 -1.22 3.78 -14.62
C ILE A 17 0.23 4.26 -14.82
N VAL A 18 1.18 3.34 -15.05
CA VAL A 18 2.58 3.70 -15.32
C VAL A 18 2.69 4.57 -16.57
N ILE A 19 2.01 4.21 -17.66
CA ILE A 19 2.01 5.00 -18.91
C ILE A 19 1.43 6.40 -18.67
N LEU A 20 0.33 6.51 -17.91
CA LEU A 20 -0.24 7.81 -17.53
C LEU A 20 0.73 8.63 -16.70
N ALA A 21 1.47 8.00 -15.78
CA ALA A 21 2.49 8.67 -14.96
C ALA A 21 3.68 9.16 -15.81
N LEU A 22 4.06 8.43 -16.88
CA LEU A 22 5.14 8.83 -17.77
C LEU A 22 4.85 10.12 -18.55
N ALA A 23 3.58 10.49 -18.72
CA ALA A 23 3.22 11.79 -19.31
C ALA A 23 3.82 12.97 -18.54
N LEU A 24 4.12 12.79 -17.24
CA LEU A 24 4.80 13.78 -16.43
C LEU A 24 6.20 14.11 -16.95
N LEU A 25 6.90 13.15 -17.57
CA LEU A 25 8.22 13.38 -18.20
C LEU A 25 8.12 14.30 -19.43
N ALA A 26 6.95 14.36 -20.07
CA ALA A 26 6.64 15.30 -21.13
C ALA A 26 6.06 16.63 -20.61
N GLY A 27 6.05 16.85 -19.29
CA GLY A 27 5.50 18.04 -18.64
C GLY A 27 3.97 18.04 -18.50
N VAL A 28 3.29 16.93 -18.79
CA VAL A 28 1.83 16.81 -18.68
C VAL A 28 1.47 16.02 -17.43
N ASP A 29 0.93 16.71 -16.43
CA ASP A 29 0.55 16.11 -15.16
C ASP A 29 -0.88 15.52 -15.20
N LEU A 30 -1.00 14.23 -15.54
CA LEU A 30 -2.28 13.53 -15.66
C LEU A 30 -2.81 12.92 -14.36
N LEU A 31 -1.95 12.76 -13.34
CA LEU A 31 -2.27 12.04 -12.09
C LEU A 31 -2.10 12.91 -10.83
N GLY A 32 -1.67 14.16 -10.97
CA GLY A 32 -1.43 15.07 -9.86
C GLY A 32 -2.66 15.45 -9.02
N TRP A 33 -3.86 15.16 -9.50
CA TRP A 33 -5.12 15.31 -8.77
C TRP A 33 -5.37 14.19 -7.74
N VAL A 34 -4.62 13.10 -7.80
CA VAL A 34 -4.70 12.00 -6.83
C VAL A 34 -4.39 12.52 -5.44
N VAL A 35 -5.10 12.02 -4.44
CA VAL A 35 -4.93 12.44 -3.04
C VAL A 35 -3.63 11.91 -2.46
N THR A 36 -2.96 12.74 -1.67
CA THR A 36 -1.89 12.36 -0.77
C THR A 36 -2.28 12.70 0.67
N THR A 37 -1.78 11.90 1.62
CA THR A 37 -1.99 12.11 3.04
C THR A 37 -0.67 12.46 3.70
N GLY A 38 -0.58 13.67 4.25
CA GLY A 38 0.57 14.10 5.01
C GLY A 38 0.44 13.75 6.49
N ILE A 39 1.57 13.74 7.21
CA ILE A 39 1.55 13.70 8.67
C ILE A 39 0.86 14.95 9.20
N TRP A 40 -0.07 14.78 10.14
CA TRP A 40 -0.92 15.88 10.60
C TRP A 40 -1.09 15.93 12.12
N THR A 41 -1.24 17.15 12.62
CA THR A 41 -1.79 17.48 13.96
C THR A 41 -3.15 18.13 13.85
N ASP A 42 -3.41 18.81 12.73
CA ASP A 42 -4.68 19.39 12.32
C ASP A 42 -5.28 18.54 11.18
N PRO A 43 -6.42 17.86 11.39
CA PRO A 43 -7.06 17.00 10.38
C PRO A 43 -7.34 17.72 9.05
N THR A 44 -7.56 19.03 9.06
CA THR A 44 -7.87 19.80 7.84
C THR A 44 -6.70 19.86 6.87
N LYS A 45 -5.47 19.62 7.36
CA LYS A 45 -4.23 19.59 6.58
C LYS A 45 -3.76 18.17 6.26
N ALA A 46 -4.51 17.16 6.68
CA ALA A 46 -4.15 15.77 6.43
C ALA A 46 -4.13 15.44 4.94
N LEU A 47 -5.00 16.09 4.14
CA LEU A 47 -5.24 15.74 2.74
C LEU A 47 -4.87 16.88 1.80
N ALA A 48 -4.21 16.53 0.70
CA ALA A 48 -3.93 17.43 -0.41
C ALA A 48 -3.87 16.64 -1.72
N PRO A 49 -4.05 17.28 -2.89
CA PRO A 49 -3.62 16.69 -4.16
C PRO A 49 -2.11 16.53 -4.18
N ILE A 50 -1.60 15.51 -4.88
CA ILE A 50 -0.16 15.26 -5.07
C ILE A 50 0.54 16.49 -5.66
N SER A 51 -0.10 17.13 -6.64
CA SER A 51 0.46 18.26 -7.38
C SER A 51 -0.22 19.57 -7.03
N LYS A 52 0.58 20.63 -6.92
CA LYS A 52 0.10 21.99 -6.66
C LYS A 52 -0.73 22.55 -7.82
N ALA A 53 -0.57 22.03 -9.04
CA ALA A 53 -1.39 22.41 -10.19
C ALA A 53 -2.89 22.15 -9.94
N TYR A 54 -3.20 21.19 -9.07
CA TYR A 54 -4.55 20.76 -8.72
C TYR A 54 -5.03 21.30 -7.37
N ALA A 55 -4.35 22.30 -6.79
CA ALA A 55 -4.69 22.83 -5.46
C ALA A 55 -6.16 23.30 -5.32
N GLY A 56 -6.80 23.72 -6.42
CA GLY A 56 -8.20 24.12 -6.44
C GLY A 56 -9.21 23.01 -6.12
N LEU A 57 -8.83 21.73 -6.25
CA LEU A 57 -9.66 20.59 -5.82
C LEU A 57 -9.73 20.47 -4.28
N GLY A 58 -8.71 20.97 -3.58
CA GLY A 58 -8.53 20.73 -2.14
C GLY A 58 -8.30 19.25 -1.80
N GLY A 59 -8.04 18.96 -0.52
CA GLY A 59 -7.78 17.59 -0.06
C GLY A 59 -8.98 16.66 -0.17
N VAL A 60 -10.18 17.15 0.19
CA VAL A 60 -11.43 16.36 0.11
C VAL A 60 -11.82 16.10 -1.34
N GLY A 61 -11.70 17.10 -2.22
CA GLY A 61 -11.99 16.92 -3.64
C GLY A 61 -11.03 15.94 -4.31
N ALA A 62 -9.74 16.00 -3.97
CA ALA A 62 -8.75 15.01 -4.40
C ALA A 62 -9.10 13.59 -3.92
N LEU A 63 -9.54 13.44 -2.66
CA LEU A 63 -9.96 12.15 -2.10
C LEU A 63 -11.17 11.58 -2.85
N VAL A 64 -12.20 12.39 -3.07
CA VAL A 64 -13.41 11.97 -3.80
C VAL A 64 -13.07 11.63 -5.25
N ALA A 65 -12.23 12.41 -5.92
CA ALA A 65 -11.78 12.11 -7.28
C ALA A 65 -11.00 10.79 -7.33
N THR A 66 -10.10 10.56 -6.36
CA THR A 66 -9.34 9.30 -6.25
C THR A 66 -10.26 8.11 -6.04
N TYR A 67 -11.23 8.25 -5.14
CA TYR A 67 -12.25 7.25 -4.88
C TYR A 67 -13.03 6.90 -6.16
N VAL A 68 -13.57 7.90 -6.87
CA VAL A 68 -14.38 7.68 -8.08
C VAL A 68 -13.56 7.02 -9.18
N ALA A 69 -12.32 7.46 -9.40
CA ALA A 69 -11.45 6.87 -10.40
C ALA A 69 -11.10 5.41 -10.08
N LEU A 70 -10.72 5.11 -8.82
CA LEU A 70 -10.42 3.75 -8.40
C LEU A 70 -11.67 2.87 -8.43
N LEU A 71 -12.83 3.38 -7.99
CA LEU A 71 -14.09 2.65 -8.08
C LEU A 71 -14.40 2.28 -9.54
N ALA A 72 -14.24 3.21 -10.48
CA ALA A 72 -14.48 2.95 -11.89
C ALA A 72 -13.52 1.90 -12.46
N VAL A 73 -12.20 2.05 -12.24
CA VAL A 73 -11.18 1.13 -12.76
C VAL A 73 -11.32 -0.26 -12.13
N MET A 74 -11.51 -0.34 -10.82
CA MET A 74 -11.65 -1.61 -10.11
C MET A 74 -12.96 -2.31 -10.43
N THR A 75 -14.08 -1.57 -10.57
CA THR A 75 -15.36 -2.17 -10.98
C THR A 75 -15.30 -2.68 -12.42
N ALA A 76 -14.65 -1.94 -13.33
CA ALA A 76 -14.41 -2.42 -14.69
C ALA A 76 -13.56 -3.70 -14.70
N GLY A 77 -12.52 -3.75 -13.85
CA GLY A 77 -11.72 -4.96 -13.65
C GLY A 77 -12.54 -6.12 -13.09
N ALA A 78 -13.40 -5.87 -12.10
CA ALA A 78 -14.29 -6.87 -11.51
C ALA A 78 -15.27 -7.43 -12.57
N VAL A 79 -15.84 -6.57 -13.42
CA VAL A 79 -16.69 -6.99 -14.55
C VAL A 79 -15.92 -7.85 -15.54
N ALA A 80 -14.66 -7.50 -15.86
CA ALA A 80 -13.81 -8.31 -16.74
C ALA A 80 -13.53 -9.72 -16.16
N LEU A 81 -13.52 -9.84 -14.83
CA LEU A 81 -13.43 -11.11 -14.08
C LEU A 81 -14.78 -11.78 -13.83
N ARG A 82 -15.88 -11.26 -14.38
CA ARG A 82 -17.27 -11.76 -14.21
C ARG A 82 -17.79 -11.69 -12.77
N ALA A 83 -17.28 -10.75 -11.97
CA ALA A 83 -17.86 -10.41 -10.68
C ALA A 83 -19.15 -9.60 -10.85
N ASP A 84 -19.99 -9.57 -9.81
CA ASP A 84 -21.17 -8.71 -9.77
C ASP A 84 -20.75 -7.25 -9.54
N ALA A 85 -20.96 -6.39 -10.54
CA ALA A 85 -20.53 -5.01 -10.51
C ALA A 85 -21.16 -4.19 -9.37
N GLY A 86 -22.44 -4.42 -9.07
CA GLY A 86 -23.16 -3.67 -8.04
C GLY A 86 -22.70 -4.05 -6.64
N ARG A 87 -22.58 -5.35 -6.37
CA ARG A 87 -22.05 -5.87 -5.11
C ARG A 87 -20.59 -5.47 -4.92
N PHE A 88 -19.77 -5.59 -5.97
CA PHE A 88 -18.38 -5.17 -5.93
C PHE A 88 -18.24 -3.68 -5.63
N ALA A 89 -18.97 -2.82 -6.34
CA ALA A 89 -18.89 -1.37 -6.15
C ALA A 89 -19.26 -0.96 -4.71
N LEU A 90 -20.33 -1.54 -4.15
CA LEU A 90 -20.74 -1.27 -2.77
C LEU A 90 -19.70 -1.76 -1.74
N ALA A 91 -19.22 -2.99 -1.89
CA ALA A 91 -18.19 -3.55 -1.02
C ALA A 91 -16.87 -2.76 -1.11
N PHE A 92 -16.45 -2.40 -2.33
CA PHE A 92 -15.24 -1.60 -2.59
C PHE A 92 -15.35 -0.22 -1.95
N THR A 93 -16.52 0.41 -2.03
CA THR A 93 -16.77 1.68 -1.37
C THR A 93 -16.53 1.58 0.13
N ALA A 94 -17.11 0.58 0.79
CA ALA A 94 -16.90 0.37 2.22
C ALA A 94 -15.42 0.11 2.56
N VAL A 95 -14.77 -0.79 1.81
CA VAL A 95 -13.34 -1.10 1.99
C VAL A 95 -12.47 0.14 1.83
N PHE A 96 -12.70 0.93 0.78
CA PHE A 96 -11.93 2.14 0.48
C PHE A 96 -12.02 3.14 1.63
N TRP A 97 -13.23 3.50 2.08
CA TRP A 97 -13.40 4.50 3.11
C TRP A 97 -12.86 4.04 4.46
N ILE A 98 -13.08 2.77 4.84
CA ILE A 98 -12.50 2.20 6.06
C ILE A 98 -10.98 2.26 5.98
N SER A 99 -10.39 1.79 4.88
CA SER A 99 -8.93 1.77 4.69
C SER A 99 -8.33 3.17 4.73
N TYR A 100 -9.00 4.15 4.11
CA TYR A 100 -8.52 5.52 4.09
C TYR A 100 -8.63 6.21 5.46
N ILE A 101 -9.68 5.90 6.24
CA ILE A 101 -9.78 6.36 7.64
C ILE A 101 -8.64 5.78 8.47
N CYS A 102 -8.31 4.50 8.32
CA CYS A 102 -7.15 3.88 8.98
C CYS A 102 -5.85 4.59 8.60
N TRP A 103 -5.68 4.92 7.32
CA TRP A 103 -4.50 5.61 6.81
C TRP A 103 -4.36 7.04 7.37
N ILE A 104 -5.45 7.80 7.42
CA ILE A 104 -5.48 9.13 8.06
C ILE A 104 -5.14 9.00 9.55
N ALA A 105 -5.78 8.07 10.26
CA ALA A 105 -5.52 7.86 11.69
C ALA A 105 -4.06 7.47 11.95
N GLY A 106 -3.47 6.61 11.11
CA GLY A 106 -2.07 6.21 11.17
C GLY A 106 -1.10 7.35 10.88
N SER A 107 -1.52 8.32 10.06
CA SER A 107 -0.75 9.52 9.72
C SER A 107 -0.81 10.62 10.79
N TYR A 108 -1.47 10.37 11.92
CA TYR A 108 -1.45 11.29 13.06
C TYR A 108 -0.01 11.46 13.58
N ALA A 109 0.39 12.70 13.91
CA ALA A 109 1.79 13.02 14.21
C ALA A 109 2.40 12.18 15.35
N ASN A 110 1.64 11.90 16.42
CA ASN A 110 2.12 11.06 17.51
C ASN A 110 2.32 9.58 17.12
N PHE A 111 1.80 9.15 15.98
CA PHE A 111 1.99 7.80 15.47
C PHE A 111 3.09 7.79 14.40
N ALA A 112 3.03 8.73 13.47
CA ALA A 112 3.84 8.72 12.27
C ALA A 112 5.22 9.40 12.40
N VAL A 113 5.40 10.37 13.29
CA VAL A 113 6.67 11.11 13.34
C VAL A 113 7.81 10.20 13.81
N ASN A 114 8.87 10.06 13.02
CA ASN A 114 10.00 9.17 13.36
C ASN A 114 11.23 9.94 13.90
N THR A 115 11.42 11.20 13.50
CA THR A 115 12.64 11.95 13.86
C THR A 115 12.39 12.97 14.99
N PRO A 116 13.40 13.25 15.84
CA PRO A 116 13.31 14.32 16.85
C PRO A 116 13.08 15.71 16.25
N ALA A 117 13.65 16.00 15.08
CA ALA A 117 13.46 17.27 14.38
C ALA A 117 12.01 17.45 13.92
N ASP A 118 11.38 16.38 13.39
CA ASP A 118 9.97 16.42 13.01
C ASP A 118 9.05 16.52 14.24
N MET A 119 9.41 15.91 15.38
CA MET A 119 8.63 16.06 16.62
C MET A 119 8.57 17.54 17.06
N GLN A 120 9.68 18.27 16.95
CA GLN A 120 9.70 19.71 17.21
C GLN A 120 8.87 20.49 16.19
N LYS A 121 8.96 20.15 14.89
CA LYS A 121 8.19 20.78 13.81
C LYS A 121 6.68 20.63 13.99
N PHE A 122 6.24 19.46 14.43
CA PHE A 122 4.82 19.18 14.67
C PHE A 122 4.36 19.53 16.09
N GLY A 123 5.27 19.95 16.98
CA GLY A 123 4.96 20.35 18.35
C GLY A 123 4.52 19.20 19.25
N VAL A 124 4.99 17.98 18.99
CA VAL A 124 4.58 16.77 19.71
C VAL A 124 5.67 16.34 20.69
N SER A 125 5.30 16.00 21.93
CA SER A 125 6.24 15.57 22.98
C SER A 125 6.63 14.09 22.91
N TRP A 126 5.83 13.26 22.22
CA TRP A 126 6.06 11.82 22.09
C TRP A 126 5.59 11.30 20.73
N SER A 127 6.21 10.22 20.25
CA SER A 127 5.76 9.52 19.05
C SER A 127 6.06 8.02 19.10
N LEU A 128 5.18 7.20 18.52
CA LEU A 128 5.38 5.75 18.33
C LEU A 128 6.37 5.44 17.21
N ARG A 129 6.73 6.42 16.36
CA ARG A 129 7.71 6.29 15.28
C ARG A 129 7.36 5.20 14.26
N LEU A 130 6.07 5.03 13.97
CA LEU A 130 5.57 4.03 13.04
C LEU A 130 5.50 4.51 11.59
N THR A 131 5.83 5.78 11.31
CA THR A 131 5.55 6.43 10.02
C THR A 131 4.05 6.41 9.68
N SER A 132 3.66 6.89 8.50
CA SER A 132 2.27 6.75 8.05
C SER A 132 1.84 5.28 7.88
N GLU A 133 2.81 4.35 7.81
CA GLU A 133 2.58 2.90 7.79
C GLU A 133 1.86 2.36 9.04
N GLY A 134 1.83 3.14 10.14
CA GLY A 134 0.97 2.85 11.28
C GLY A 134 -0.51 2.66 10.90
N GLY A 135 -0.95 3.21 9.76
CA GLY A 135 -2.27 2.97 9.20
C GLY A 135 -2.54 1.50 8.87
N PHE A 136 -1.53 0.72 8.45
CA PHE A 136 -1.67 -0.71 8.20
C PHE A 136 -1.91 -1.49 9.50
N VAL A 137 -1.26 -1.09 10.59
CA VAL A 137 -1.47 -1.70 11.92
C VAL A 137 -2.91 -1.44 12.40
N ILE A 138 -3.40 -0.21 12.23
CA ILE A 138 -4.79 0.14 12.56
C ILE A 138 -5.77 -0.66 11.70
N ALA A 139 -5.50 -0.77 10.40
CA ALA A 139 -6.32 -1.55 9.47
C ALA A 139 -6.35 -3.04 9.85
N LEU A 140 -5.22 -3.61 10.27
CA LEU A 140 -5.14 -4.99 10.75
C LEU A 140 -5.99 -5.21 12.01
N ILE A 141 -5.89 -4.32 12.99
CA ILE A 141 -6.69 -4.39 14.22
C ILE A 141 -8.18 -4.32 13.89
N LEU A 142 -8.59 -3.35 13.05
CA LEU A 142 -9.98 -3.23 12.62
C LEU A 142 -10.45 -4.44 11.82
N GLY A 143 -9.62 -4.97 10.93
CA GLY A 143 -9.90 -6.19 10.17
C GLY A 143 -10.11 -7.39 11.08
N LEU A 144 -9.29 -7.55 12.13
CA LEU A 144 -9.47 -8.60 13.14
C LEU A 144 -10.78 -8.42 13.91
N ILE A 145 -11.12 -7.20 14.31
CA ILE A 145 -12.39 -6.92 15.01
C ILE A 145 -13.58 -7.26 14.11
N VAL A 146 -13.58 -6.80 12.87
CA VAL A 146 -14.66 -7.07 11.90
C VAL A 146 -14.76 -8.56 11.60
N GLY A 147 -13.63 -9.24 11.37
CA GLY A 147 -13.59 -10.67 11.05
C GLY A 147 -14.09 -11.56 12.19
N ASN A 148 -13.84 -11.20 13.45
CA ASN A 148 -14.21 -12.01 14.61
C ASN A 148 -15.60 -11.68 15.15
N PHE A 149 -15.97 -10.39 15.21
CA PHE A 149 -17.23 -9.96 15.85
C PHE A 149 -18.36 -9.65 14.86
N PHE A 150 -18.04 -9.43 13.58
CA PHE A 150 -19.02 -9.06 12.54
C PHE A 150 -18.86 -9.92 11.27
N PRO A 151 -18.99 -11.27 11.36
CA PRO A 151 -18.72 -12.16 10.23
C PRO A 151 -19.64 -11.92 9.03
N ALA A 152 -20.88 -11.46 9.24
CA ALA A 152 -21.78 -11.10 8.16
C ALA A 152 -21.29 -9.89 7.35
N LEU A 153 -20.69 -8.89 8.03
CA LEU A 153 -20.08 -7.74 7.37
C LEU A 153 -18.82 -8.18 6.60
N ALA A 154 -17.99 -9.03 7.19
CA ALA A 154 -16.81 -9.58 6.53
C ALA A 154 -17.18 -10.37 5.26
N ALA A 155 -18.20 -11.22 5.33
CA ALA A 155 -18.69 -11.99 4.19
C ALA A 155 -19.25 -11.08 3.08
N TRP A 156 -19.93 -10.00 3.44
CA TRP A 156 -20.44 -9.02 2.48
C TRP A 156 -19.32 -8.25 1.77
N MET A 157 -18.24 -7.90 2.48
CA MET A 157 -17.08 -7.19 1.90
C MET A 157 -16.19 -8.08 1.03
N HIS A 158 -16.32 -9.41 1.14
CA HIS A 158 -15.44 -10.40 0.51
C HIS A 158 -15.30 -10.21 -1.01
N GLU A 159 -16.37 -9.79 -1.70
CA GLU A 159 -16.35 -9.58 -3.15
C GLU A 159 -15.32 -8.53 -3.60
N ALA A 160 -15.09 -7.50 -2.75
CA ALA A 160 -14.12 -6.44 -3.01
C ALA A 160 -12.75 -6.70 -2.37
N ILE A 161 -12.64 -7.63 -1.42
CA ILE A 161 -11.36 -8.01 -0.81
C ILE A 161 -10.66 -9.01 -1.74
N ARG A 162 -10.03 -8.47 -2.79
CA ARG A 162 -9.24 -9.23 -3.79
C ARG A 162 -7.74 -8.93 -3.62
N PRO A 163 -7.10 -9.46 -2.55
CA PRO A 163 -5.72 -9.11 -2.20
C PRO A 163 -4.74 -9.45 -3.31
N GLU A 164 -4.93 -10.57 -4.01
CA GLU A 164 -4.07 -10.96 -5.13
C GLU A 164 -4.07 -9.92 -6.26
N LEU A 165 -5.26 -9.47 -6.70
CA LEU A 165 -5.39 -8.44 -7.72
C LEU A 165 -4.67 -7.14 -7.31
N TYR A 166 -4.88 -6.69 -6.07
CA TYR A 166 -4.27 -5.44 -5.57
C TYR A 166 -2.76 -5.54 -5.44
N ILE A 167 -2.24 -6.65 -4.91
CA ILE A 167 -0.80 -6.89 -4.75
C ILE A 167 -0.13 -6.98 -6.13
N LYS A 168 -0.72 -7.69 -7.09
CA LYS A 168 -0.16 -7.79 -8.45
C LYS A 168 -0.10 -6.43 -9.16
N ILE A 169 -1.14 -5.60 -9.03
CA ILE A 169 -1.10 -4.21 -9.52
C ILE A 169 0.02 -3.43 -8.84
N ALA A 170 0.14 -3.53 -7.50
CA ALA A 170 1.18 -2.84 -6.74
C ALA A 170 2.60 -3.25 -7.17
N ILE A 171 2.83 -4.53 -7.46
CA ILE A 171 4.12 -5.03 -7.97
C ILE A 171 4.46 -4.38 -9.31
N VAL A 172 3.50 -4.25 -10.24
CA VAL A 172 3.71 -3.58 -11.53
C VAL A 172 4.04 -2.10 -11.33
N LEU A 173 3.32 -1.42 -10.45
CA LEU A 173 3.57 -0.01 -10.13
C LEU A 173 4.95 0.20 -9.49
N LEU A 174 5.33 -0.66 -8.55
CA LEU A 174 6.64 -0.62 -7.89
C LEU A 174 7.78 -0.87 -8.90
N GLY A 175 7.60 -1.83 -9.82
CA GLY A 175 8.53 -2.08 -10.91
C GLY A 175 8.69 -0.86 -11.83
N GLY A 176 7.58 -0.21 -12.20
CA GLY A 176 7.60 1.03 -12.98
C GLY A 176 8.34 2.17 -12.27
N PHE A 177 8.06 2.38 -10.98
CA PHE A 177 8.74 3.39 -10.16
C PHE A 177 10.25 3.15 -10.08
N LEU A 178 10.67 1.92 -9.77
CA LEU A 178 12.09 1.55 -9.71
C LEU A 178 12.78 1.72 -11.07
N GLY A 179 12.08 1.43 -12.17
CA GLY A 179 12.56 1.66 -13.52
C GLY A 179 12.86 3.14 -13.80
N ILE A 180 11.94 4.05 -13.43
CA ILE A 180 12.12 5.50 -13.59
C ILE A 180 13.28 6.00 -12.72
N VAL A 181 13.32 5.63 -11.44
CA VAL A 181 14.40 6.06 -10.51
C VAL A 181 15.77 5.57 -11.00
N SER A 182 15.83 4.36 -11.55
CA SER A 182 17.06 3.79 -12.10
C SER A 182 17.51 4.51 -13.39
N ALA A 183 16.56 4.91 -14.25
CA ALA A 183 16.84 5.69 -15.45
C ALA A 183 17.34 7.11 -15.13
N GLU A 184 16.78 7.77 -14.11
CA GLU A 184 17.21 9.11 -13.67
C GLU A 184 18.61 9.11 -13.05
N LYS A 185 19.02 8.01 -12.42
CA LYS A 185 20.30 7.91 -11.71
C LYS A 185 21.07 6.64 -12.07
N LEU A 186 21.65 6.61 -13.26
CA LEU A 186 22.46 5.48 -13.75
C LEU A 186 23.58 5.05 -12.78
N GLY A 187 24.22 6.00 -12.08
CA GLY A 187 25.22 5.69 -11.04
C GLY A 187 24.65 5.11 -9.75
N LEU A 188 23.37 5.40 -9.45
CA LEU A 188 22.65 4.83 -8.31
C LEU A 188 22.08 3.44 -8.65
N ALA A 189 21.77 3.17 -9.92
CA ALA A 189 21.19 1.91 -10.38
C ALA A 189 22.09 0.70 -10.05
N THR A 190 23.39 0.77 -10.34
CA THR A 190 24.34 -0.31 -10.02
C THR A 190 24.44 -0.54 -8.50
N SER A 191 24.49 0.55 -7.73
CA SER A 191 24.53 0.48 -6.26
C SER A 191 23.22 -0.07 -5.68
N LEU A 192 22.06 0.30 -6.22
CA LEU A 192 20.75 -0.20 -5.82
C LEU A 192 20.58 -1.68 -6.17
N MET A 193 21.03 -2.11 -7.35
CA MET A 193 20.99 -3.51 -7.76
C MET A 193 21.90 -4.36 -6.88
N PHE A 194 23.12 -3.89 -6.59
CA PHE A 194 24.05 -4.60 -5.71
C PHE A 194 23.54 -4.64 -4.27
N LEU A 195 23.01 -3.54 -3.75
CA LEU A 195 22.41 -3.49 -2.43
C LEU A 195 21.19 -4.41 -2.36
N GLY A 196 20.31 -4.40 -3.37
CA GLY A 196 19.15 -5.28 -3.45
C GLY A 196 19.56 -6.76 -3.47
N LEU A 197 20.55 -7.14 -4.27
CA LEU A 197 21.10 -8.50 -4.29
C LEU A 197 21.68 -8.88 -2.92
N ALA A 198 22.50 -8.01 -2.33
CA ALA A 198 23.08 -8.23 -1.01
C ALA A 198 21.97 -8.37 0.06
N SER A 199 20.94 -7.52 0.01
CA SER A 199 19.79 -7.57 0.91
C SER A 199 19.02 -8.89 0.78
N ILE A 200 18.80 -9.40 -0.44
CA ILE A 200 18.16 -10.70 -0.66
C ILE A 200 19.01 -11.83 -0.06
N ILE A 201 20.32 -11.83 -0.33
CA ILE A 201 21.24 -12.83 0.21
C ILE A 201 21.23 -12.80 1.74
N VAL A 202 21.33 -11.62 2.34
CA VAL A 202 21.31 -11.44 3.80
C VAL A 202 19.96 -11.89 4.38
N ALA A 203 18.85 -11.51 3.77
CA ALA A 203 17.53 -11.83 4.29
C ALA A 203 17.26 -13.34 4.27
N TYR A 204 17.55 -14.03 3.16
CA TYR A 204 17.30 -15.47 3.04
C TYR A 204 18.36 -16.34 3.71
N LEU A 205 19.65 -15.99 3.63
CA LEU A 205 20.71 -16.86 4.17
C LEU A 205 21.02 -16.57 5.63
N ILE A 206 20.89 -15.31 6.07
CA ILE A 206 21.27 -14.90 7.42
C ILE A 206 20.03 -14.75 8.29
N PHE A 207 19.10 -13.85 7.95
CA PHE A 207 17.95 -13.56 8.83
C PHE A 207 17.07 -14.79 9.00
N TRP A 208 16.72 -15.48 7.91
CA TRP A 208 15.93 -16.71 8.00
C TRP A 208 16.60 -17.76 8.90
N ALA A 209 17.88 -18.04 8.68
CA ALA A 209 18.61 -19.07 9.43
C ALA A 209 18.73 -18.73 10.92
N VAL A 210 19.05 -17.48 11.24
CA VAL A 210 19.15 -17.01 12.63
C VAL A 210 17.80 -17.06 13.33
N VAL A 211 16.74 -16.55 12.70
CA VAL A 211 15.39 -16.56 13.28
C VAL A 211 14.90 -18.00 13.47
N TYR A 212 15.12 -18.87 12.47
CA TYR A 212 14.76 -20.28 12.58
C TYR A 212 15.51 -20.96 13.73
N TYR A 213 16.82 -20.73 13.86
CA TYR A 213 17.62 -21.25 14.96
C TYR A 213 17.10 -20.77 16.32
N VAL A 214 16.85 -19.47 16.49
CA VAL A 214 16.35 -18.90 17.74
C VAL A 214 14.96 -19.45 18.08
N ALA A 215 14.05 -19.53 17.10
CA ALA A 215 12.71 -20.10 17.30
C ALA A 215 12.77 -21.57 17.76
N ARG A 216 13.71 -22.36 17.20
CA ARG A 216 13.86 -23.78 17.53
C ARG A 216 14.60 -24.04 18.84
N VAL A 217 15.60 -23.23 19.18
CA VAL A 217 16.49 -23.48 20.34
C VAL A 217 16.03 -22.75 21.59
N TRP A 218 15.71 -21.46 21.48
CA TRP A 218 15.26 -20.66 22.62
C TRP A 218 13.77 -20.83 22.91
N PHE A 219 12.93 -20.64 21.89
CA PHE A 219 11.47 -20.71 22.05
C PHE A 219 10.92 -22.14 21.92
N LYS A 220 11.77 -23.09 21.50
CA LYS A 220 11.43 -24.53 21.35
C LYS A 220 10.19 -24.77 20.49
N PHE A 221 9.94 -23.90 19.51
CA PHE A 221 8.85 -24.09 18.56
C PHE A 221 9.09 -25.32 17.69
N SER A 222 7.99 -25.95 17.26
CA SER A 222 8.06 -27.04 16.29
C SER A 222 8.49 -26.51 14.93
N ARG A 223 8.85 -27.42 14.02
CA ARG A 223 9.31 -27.04 12.67
C ARG A 223 8.22 -26.32 11.89
N GLU A 224 6.96 -26.72 12.06
CA GLU A 224 5.82 -26.08 11.38
C GLU A 224 5.55 -24.65 11.84
N TRP A 225 5.95 -24.25 13.05
CA TRP A 225 5.79 -22.88 13.54
C TRP A 225 7.04 -22.02 13.32
N ALA A 226 8.23 -22.62 13.46
CA ALA A 226 9.49 -21.90 13.28
C ALA A 226 9.74 -21.50 11.81
N ALA A 227 9.37 -22.36 10.85
CA ALA A 227 9.61 -22.07 9.43
C ALA A 227 8.78 -20.87 8.93
N PRO A 228 7.45 -20.77 9.17
CA PRO A 228 6.68 -19.59 8.80
C PRO A 228 7.14 -18.32 9.50
N LEU A 229 7.50 -18.40 10.79
CA LEU A 229 7.99 -17.24 11.55
C LEU A 229 9.31 -16.69 10.97
N ALA A 230 10.24 -17.59 10.63
CA ALA A 230 11.50 -17.22 9.99
C ALA A 230 11.27 -16.63 8.58
N SER A 231 10.38 -17.25 7.80
CA SER A 231 10.01 -16.76 6.48
C SER A 231 9.39 -15.37 6.53
N GLY A 232 8.50 -15.11 7.50
CA GLY A 232 7.85 -13.81 7.66
C GLY A 232 8.82 -12.64 7.94
N ILE A 233 9.96 -12.91 8.58
CA ILE A 233 11.00 -11.90 8.82
C ILE A 233 11.94 -11.74 7.61
N SER A 234 12.19 -12.82 6.88
CA SER A 234 13.13 -12.81 5.74
C SER A 234 12.54 -12.28 4.44
N VAL A 235 11.22 -12.35 4.25
CA VAL A 235 10.59 -11.86 3.03
C VAL A 235 10.03 -10.47 3.31
N CYS A 236 10.85 -9.45 3.08
CA CYS A 236 10.40 -8.07 3.11
C CYS A 236 9.41 -7.87 1.94
N GLY A 237 8.13 -7.63 2.22
CA GLY A 237 7.17 -7.13 1.24
C GLY A 237 6.20 -8.13 0.61
N VAL A 238 5.76 -9.16 1.35
CA VAL A 238 4.49 -9.86 1.08
C VAL A 238 3.50 -9.60 2.19
#